data_AF-A0A7J6S3X0-F1
#
_entry.id   AF-A0A7J6S3X0-F1
#
_cell.length_a   1.000
_cell.length_b   1.000
_cell.length_c   1.000
_cell.angle_alpha   90.00
_cell.angle_beta   90.00
_cell.angle_gamma   90.00
#
_symmetry.space_group_name_H-M   'P 1'
#
loop_
_entity.id
_entity.type
_entity.pdbx_description
1 polymer ?
#
loop_
_entity_poly.entity_id
_entity_poly.type
_entity_poly.pdbx_seq_one_letter_code
_entity_poly.pdbx_strand_id
1 'polypeptide(L)'
;MAASDVYDQVVFRHLLSVLCTGSGRLSAAERRASLSKVHRAYLWARLCHGFVHTPQEAGLIAEALEEVQMSGIDAQGEFQSVVCRTLERVLARSPSTGFQVMSEVDLAPELPGLAVDAALVDHRTGSRGLLVEVDGPHHYVTVLGVSGVSGRQYNGQSALKHELIHWESFGMHVGRLLSCAVANEVASRQVKDLRRLLSSGSRDKWLQACTAIVDILNTPGSLVRVEFTLLAAALIKCVKVPKDPRQLSLLTALSESMAQRLEEGDSTDVSVLSPKRIGEAMRAIGAAGRSPPTAVARLRDLLRPHLLATIPDMGPLQLRHVAWAINKLSLPWHSEIDMAINTMLDRVGLASVGSDELATFVWAVSRMGGCNGRFASAVAVDW
;
A
#
# COMPACT_ATOMS: atom_id res chain seq x y z
N MET A 1 31.80 -5.89 -3.86
CA MET A 1 32.73 -5.26 -2.90
C MET A 1 32.02 -4.13 -2.19
N ALA A 2 31.97 -2.91 -2.74
CA ALA A 2 31.33 -1.76 -2.08
C ALA A 2 29.88 -1.99 -1.62
N ALA A 3 28.99 -2.47 -2.51
CA ALA A 3 27.59 -2.74 -2.16
C ALA A 3 27.37 -3.88 -1.13
N SER A 4 28.41 -4.65 -0.80
CA SER A 4 28.38 -5.72 0.20
C SER A 4 29.26 -5.41 1.40
N ASP A 5 29.81 -4.19 1.45
CA ASP A 5 30.80 -3.73 2.43
C ASP A 5 31.98 -4.68 2.67
N VAL A 6 32.50 -5.26 1.57
CA VAL A 6 33.69 -6.13 1.61
C VAL A 6 34.87 -5.40 1.02
N TYR A 7 35.78 -4.95 1.89
CA TYR A 7 36.99 -4.21 1.53
C TYR A 7 38.25 -5.07 1.61
N ASP A 8 38.98 -5.09 0.50
CA ASP A 8 40.36 -5.56 0.41
C ASP A 8 41.11 -4.58 -0.50
N GLN A 9 42.13 -3.92 0.06
CA GLN A 9 42.87 -2.88 -0.63
C GLN A 9 43.62 -3.41 -1.86
N VAL A 10 44.17 -4.63 -1.78
CA VAL A 10 44.95 -5.24 -2.87
C VAL A 10 44.02 -5.56 -4.03
N VAL A 11 42.86 -6.17 -3.73
CA VAL A 11 41.84 -6.48 -4.73
C VAL A 11 41.29 -5.19 -5.36
N PHE A 12 40.99 -4.17 -4.55
CA PHE A 12 40.44 -2.91 -5.05
C PHE A 12 41.41 -2.18 -5.99
N ARG A 13 42.70 -2.10 -5.64
CA ARG A 13 43.75 -1.54 -6.51
C ARG A 13 43.92 -2.33 -7.79
N HIS A 14 43.87 -3.66 -7.71
CA HIS A 14 43.94 -4.50 -8.90
C HIS A 14 42.78 -4.21 -9.85
N LEU A 15 41.55 -4.08 -9.34
CA LEU A 15 40.37 -3.72 -10.13
C LEU A 15 40.50 -2.33 -10.78
N LEU A 16 40.99 -1.33 -10.05
CA LEU A 16 41.26 0.00 -10.62
C LEU A 16 42.30 -0.06 -11.73
N SER A 17 43.39 -0.80 -11.55
CA SER A 17 44.44 -0.98 -12.56
C SER A 17 43.92 -1.67 -13.83
N VAL A 18 43.06 -2.69 -13.68
CA VAL A 18 42.40 -3.34 -14.82
C VAL A 18 41.50 -2.36 -15.58
N LEU A 19 40.78 -1.49 -14.87
CA LEU A 19 39.94 -0.46 -15.50
C LEU A 19 40.77 0.63 -16.19
N CYS A 20 41.88 1.07 -15.60
CA CYS A 20 42.81 2.01 -16.23
C CYS A 20 43.37 1.48 -17.55
N THR A 21 43.64 0.17 -17.63
CA THR A 21 44.28 -0.46 -18.80
C THR A 21 43.28 -1.03 -19.82
N GLY A 22 42.07 -1.38 -19.41
CA GLY A 22 41.05 -2.05 -20.22
C GLY A 22 39.94 -1.16 -20.79
N SER A 23 39.85 0.11 -20.37
CA SER A 23 38.74 1.02 -20.71
C SER A 23 38.58 1.33 -22.21
N GLY A 24 39.62 1.15 -23.01
CA GLY A 24 39.60 1.40 -24.46
C GLY A 24 38.78 0.40 -25.28
N ARG A 25 38.30 -0.69 -24.68
CA ARG A 25 37.51 -1.74 -25.37
C ARG A 25 36.01 -1.63 -25.13
N LEU A 26 35.57 -0.73 -24.26
CA LEU A 26 34.17 -0.52 -23.93
C LEU A 26 33.51 0.44 -24.93
N SER A 27 32.23 0.22 -25.23
CA SER A 27 31.45 1.24 -25.94
C SER A 27 31.33 2.50 -25.08
N ALA A 28 31.07 3.65 -25.71
CA ALA A 28 30.93 4.92 -24.99
C ALA A 28 29.84 4.89 -23.91
N ALA A 29 28.74 4.16 -24.13
CA ALA A 29 27.66 4.00 -23.16
C ALA A 29 28.06 3.11 -21.98
N GLU A 30 28.75 1.99 -22.24
CA GLU A 30 29.25 1.09 -21.19
C GLU A 30 30.32 1.75 -20.34
N ARG A 31 31.20 2.56 -20.96
CA ARG A 31 32.22 3.34 -20.26
C ARG A 31 31.59 4.33 -19.29
N ARG A 32 30.64 5.15 -19.75
CA ARG A 32 29.91 6.11 -18.90
C ARG A 32 29.19 5.45 -17.72
N ALA A 33 28.41 4.39 -17.98
CA ALA A 33 27.72 3.65 -16.94
C ALA A 33 28.68 2.98 -15.92
N SER A 34 29.88 2.63 -16.35
CA SER A 34 30.91 2.05 -15.49
C SER A 34 31.61 3.12 -14.64
N LEU A 35 31.91 4.29 -15.21
CA LEU A 35 32.55 5.41 -14.52
C LEU A 35 31.75 5.88 -13.30
N SER A 36 30.43 5.97 -13.41
CA SER A 36 29.57 6.29 -12.26
C SER A 36 29.71 5.28 -11.11
N LYS A 37 29.86 3.99 -11.42
CA LYS A 37 30.07 2.94 -10.42
C LYS A 37 31.47 2.99 -9.82
N VAL A 38 32.48 3.29 -10.64
CA VAL A 38 33.87 3.50 -10.20
C VAL A 38 33.94 4.65 -9.21
N HIS A 39 33.28 5.77 -9.51
CA HIS A 39 33.24 6.92 -8.62
C HIS A 39 32.64 6.59 -7.26
N ARG A 40 31.46 5.93 -7.21
CA ARG A 40 30.82 5.52 -5.96
C ARG A 40 31.67 4.52 -5.16
N ALA A 41 32.30 3.56 -5.84
CA ALA A 41 33.18 2.59 -5.19
C ALA A 41 34.44 3.27 -4.63
N TYR A 42 35.00 4.25 -5.35
CA TYR A 42 36.12 5.06 -4.87
C TYR A 42 35.74 5.90 -3.65
N LEU A 43 34.57 6.56 -3.67
CA LEU A 43 34.08 7.32 -2.52
C LEU A 43 33.90 6.43 -1.29
N TRP A 44 33.34 5.23 -1.45
CA TRP A 44 33.19 4.26 -0.35
C TRP A 44 34.55 3.85 0.21
N ALA A 45 35.49 3.48 -0.66
CA ALA A 45 36.85 3.11 -0.23
C ALA A 45 37.55 4.27 0.50
N ARG A 46 37.39 5.50 0.00
CA ARG A 46 38.00 6.69 0.59
C ARG A 46 37.37 7.08 1.93
N LEU A 47 36.05 7.17 1.99
CA LEU A 47 35.30 7.65 3.16
C LEU A 47 35.25 6.60 4.27
N CYS A 48 35.01 5.33 3.93
CA CYS A 48 34.82 4.26 4.92
C CYS A 48 36.13 3.58 5.33
N HIS A 49 37.13 3.54 4.43
CA HIS A 49 38.36 2.77 4.63
C HIS A 49 39.65 3.59 4.49
N GLY A 50 39.57 4.91 4.32
CA GLY A 50 40.75 5.78 4.21
C GLY A 50 41.62 5.52 2.98
N PHE A 51 41.05 4.94 1.92
CA PHE A 51 41.80 4.63 0.70
C PHE A 51 42.35 5.89 0.04
N VAL A 52 43.65 5.87 -0.25
CA VAL A 52 44.35 6.90 -1.02
C VAL A 52 44.78 6.32 -2.36
N HIS A 53 44.33 6.98 -3.43
CA HIS A 53 44.67 6.61 -4.80
C HIS A 53 46.10 7.03 -5.14
N THR A 54 46.69 6.30 -6.08
CA THR A 54 48.01 6.57 -6.63
C THR A 54 47.92 7.55 -7.81
N PRO A 55 49.03 8.21 -8.20
CA PRO A 55 49.05 9.06 -9.38
C PRO A 55 48.60 8.37 -10.68
N GLN A 56 48.78 7.05 -10.78
CA GLN A 56 48.36 6.24 -11.93
C GLN A 56 46.83 6.06 -11.99
N GLU A 57 46.16 6.07 -10.83
CA GLU A 57 44.70 5.95 -10.70
C GLU A 57 44.00 7.32 -10.81
N ALA A 58 44.72 8.42 -10.58
CA ALA A 58 44.18 9.77 -10.54
C ALA A 58 43.43 10.17 -11.83
N GLY A 59 43.94 9.76 -12.99
CA GLY A 59 43.28 10.03 -14.29
C GLY A 59 41.90 9.38 -14.41
N LEU A 60 41.77 8.10 -14.02
CA LEU A 60 40.49 7.38 -14.03
C LEU A 60 39.51 7.98 -13.02
N ILE A 61 39.99 8.39 -11.84
CA ILE A 61 39.15 8.98 -10.79
C ILE A 61 38.64 10.36 -11.22
N ALA A 62 39.49 11.18 -11.85
CA ALA A 62 39.09 12.46 -12.39
C ALA A 62 38.03 12.30 -13.49
N GLU A 63 38.24 11.36 -14.43
CA GLU A 63 37.27 11.03 -15.48
C GLU A 63 35.93 10.55 -14.88
N ALA A 64 36.00 9.70 -13.84
CA ALA A 64 34.81 9.19 -13.17
C ALA A 64 34.02 10.30 -12.46
N LEU A 65 34.71 11.26 -11.84
CA LEU A 65 34.08 12.42 -11.20
C LEU A 65 33.39 13.33 -12.23
N GLU A 66 34.07 13.64 -13.34
CA GLU A 66 33.54 14.49 -14.40
C GLU A 66 32.26 13.91 -15.00
N GLU A 67 32.25 12.59 -15.28
CA GLU A 67 31.08 11.91 -15.81
C GLU A 67 29.86 11.99 -14.87
N VAL A 68 30.07 11.84 -13.55
CA VAL A 68 28.97 11.92 -12.59
C VAL A 68 28.45 13.34 -12.44
N GLN A 69 29.32 14.35 -12.53
CA GLN A 69 28.91 15.76 -12.53
C GLN A 69 28.08 16.11 -13.78
N MET A 70 28.45 15.56 -14.94
CA MET A 70 27.70 15.75 -16.19
C MET A 70 26.36 15.01 -16.21
N SER A 71 26.27 13.86 -15.54
CA SER A 71 25.07 13.02 -15.52
C SER A 71 23.99 13.50 -14.54
N GLY A 72 24.32 14.37 -13.59
CA GLY A 72 23.42 14.80 -12.50
C GLY A 72 22.51 15.98 -12.80
N ILE A 73 22.40 16.44 -14.05
CA ILE A 73 21.83 17.78 -14.35
C ILE A 73 20.35 17.78 -14.76
N ASP A 74 19.71 16.65 -15.10
CA ASP A 74 18.49 16.72 -15.93
C ASP A 74 17.24 15.94 -15.49
N ALA A 75 17.10 15.51 -14.22
CA ALA A 75 16.00 14.63 -13.85
C ALA A 75 15.24 15.02 -12.58
N GLN A 76 14.65 16.22 -12.52
CA GLN A 76 13.59 16.43 -11.53
C GLN A 76 12.35 15.60 -11.90
N GLY A 77 12.17 14.47 -11.21
CA GLY A 77 11.01 13.61 -11.42
C GLY A 77 9.71 14.28 -10.97
N GLU A 78 8.57 13.88 -11.55
CA GLU A 78 7.25 14.36 -11.12
C GLU A 78 7.01 14.12 -9.62
N PHE A 79 7.44 12.97 -9.11
CA PHE A 79 7.33 12.63 -7.69
C PHE A 79 8.25 13.48 -6.80
N GLN A 80 9.48 13.74 -7.22
CA GLN A 80 10.39 14.67 -6.52
C GLN A 80 9.77 16.06 -6.43
N SER A 81 9.14 16.55 -7.50
CA SER A 81 8.40 17.82 -7.50
C SER A 81 7.23 17.84 -6.50
N VAL A 82 6.56 16.70 -6.29
CA VAL A 82 5.49 16.56 -5.28
C VAL A 82 6.06 16.56 -3.86
N VAL A 83 7.19 15.89 -3.64
CA VAL A 83 7.90 15.88 -2.35
C VAL A 83 8.36 17.29 -1.99
N CYS A 84 9.05 18.00 -2.89
CA CYS A 84 9.51 19.37 -2.66
C CYS A 84 8.34 20.32 -2.32
N ARG A 85 7.27 20.33 -3.14
CA ARG A 85 6.06 21.13 -2.86
C ARG A 85 5.37 20.78 -1.55
N THR A 86 5.50 19.54 -1.08
CA THR A 86 4.94 19.13 0.22
C THR A 86 5.80 19.64 1.37
N LEU A 87 7.12 19.55 1.25
CA LEU A 87 8.06 20.11 2.23
C LEU A 87 7.90 21.63 2.35
N GLU A 88 7.80 22.35 1.22
CA GLU A 88 7.55 23.80 1.20
C GLU A 88 6.26 24.16 1.94
N ARG A 89 5.17 23.44 1.69
CA ARG A 89 3.88 23.65 2.37
C ARG A 89 3.97 23.40 3.88
N VAL A 90 4.76 22.41 4.30
CA VAL A 90 4.99 22.12 5.73
C VAL A 90 5.79 23.25 6.37
N LEU A 91 6.86 23.71 5.72
CA LEU A 91 7.68 24.83 6.22
C LEU A 91 6.90 26.14 6.29
N ALA A 92 6.02 26.41 5.31
CA ALA A 92 5.16 27.59 5.32
C ALA A 92 4.21 27.65 6.54
N ARG A 93 3.87 26.50 7.14
CA ARG A 93 3.06 26.43 8.36
C ARG A 93 3.85 26.69 9.64
N SER A 94 5.18 26.63 9.57
CA SER A 94 6.11 26.95 10.67
C SER A 94 7.16 27.97 10.21
N PRO A 95 6.75 29.25 10.00
CA PRO A 95 7.63 30.30 9.45
C PRO A 95 8.81 30.67 10.35
N SER A 96 8.83 30.22 11.61
CA SER A 96 9.94 30.44 12.56
C SER A 96 11.18 29.57 12.30
N THR A 97 11.11 28.61 11.38
CA THR A 97 12.17 27.60 11.19
C THR A 97 13.39 28.14 10.42
N GLY A 98 13.22 29.13 9.55
CA GLY A 98 14.33 29.66 8.77
C GLY A 98 14.93 28.67 7.76
N PHE A 99 14.22 27.58 7.42
CA PHE A 99 14.68 26.66 6.39
C PHE A 99 13.97 26.95 5.06
N GLN A 100 14.70 26.76 3.97
CA GLN A 100 14.18 26.71 2.60
C GLN A 100 14.42 25.32 2.00
N VAL A 101 13.54 24.89 1.11
CA VAL A 101 13.75 23.67 0.32
C VAL A 101 14.63 24.04 -0.87
N MET A 102 15.70 23.29 -1.10
CA MET A 102 16.54 23.40 -2.28
C MET A 102 16.51 22.07 -3.05
N SER A 103 16.39 22.13 -4.37
CA SER A 103 16.39 20.95 -5.23
C SER A 103 17.80 20.52 -5.61
N GLU A 104 17.96 19.31 -6.15
CA GLU A 104 19.23 18.79 -6.69
C GLU A 104 19.97 19.81 -7.57
N VAL A 105 19.23 20.53 -8.43
CA VAL A 105 19.78 21.53 -9.36
C VAL A 105 20.40 22.72 -8.61
N ASP A 106 19.80 23.10 -7.48
CA ASP A 106 20.22 24.26 -6.70
C ASP A 106 21.29 23.91 -5.65
N LEU A 107 21.57 22.62 -5.43
CA LEU A 107 22.40 22.11 -4.32
C LEU A 107 23.91 22.00 -4.62
N ALA A 108 24.38 22.35 -5.82
CA ALA A 108 25.78 22.15 -6.26
C ALA A 108 26.85 22.74 -5.30
N PRO A 109 28.08 22.19 -5.17
CA PRO A 109 28.61 20.86 -5.49
C PRO A 109 29.45 20.28 -4.30
N GLU A 110 28.99 20.43 -3.05
CA GLU A 110 29.81 20.06 -1.87
C GLU A 110 30.03 18.54 -1.71
N LEU A 111 29.27 17.72 -2.46
CA LEU A 111 29.43 16.27 -2.57
C LEU A 111 29.84 15.92 -4.03
N PRO A 112 31.13 16.01 -4.41
CA PRO A 112 31.54 15.80 -5.80
C PRO A 112 31.12 14.41 -6.29
N GLY A 113 30.12 14.37 -7.18
CA GLY A 113 29.56 13.14 -7.75
C GLY A 113 28.62 12.34 -6.83
N LEU A 114 28.04 12.96 -5.80
CA LEU A 114 26.89 12.42 -5.05
C LEU A 114 25.78 13.47 -5.06
N ALA A 115 24.82 13.30 -5.97
CA ALA A 115 23.66 14.19 -6.05
C ALA A 115 22.57 13.74 -5.08
N VAL A 116 21.95 14.73 -4.41
CA VAL A 116 20.82 14.54 -3.49
C VAL A 116 19.60 15.23 -4.09
N ASP A 117 18.45 14.56 -4.08
CA ASP A 117 17.26 15.01 -4.80
C ASP A 117 16.68 16.33 -4.23
N ALA A 118 16.73 16.50 -2.91
CA ALA A 118 16.41 17.77 -2.26
C ALA A 118 17.08 17.91 -0.89
N ALA A 119 17.13 19.12 -0.36
CA ALA A 119 17.58 19.38 1.01
C ALA A 119 16.79 20.53 1.65
N LEU A 120 16.76 20.54 2.99
CA LEU A 120 16.35 21.70 3.77
C LEU A 120 17.61 22.46 4.19
N VAL A 121 17.71 23.71 3.75
CA VAL A 121 18.87 24.57 3.98
C VAL A 121 18.45 25.77 4.81
N ASP A 122 19.17 26.06 5.89
CA ASP A 122 18.96 27.26 6.69
C ASP A 122 19.44 28.48 5.90
N HIS A 123 18.53 29.42 5.60
CA HIS A 123 18.84 30.63 4.83
C HIS A 123 19.90 31.53 5.48
N ARG A 124 20.12 31.42 6.80
CA ARG A 124 21.05 32.27 7.54
C ARG A 124 22.46 31.71 7.55
N THR A 125 22.57 30.40 7.77
CA THR A 125 23.86 29.73 7.96
C THR A 125 24.32 28.99 6.72
N GLY A 126 23.43 28.76 5.75
CA GLY A 126 23.68 27.85 4.64
C GLY A 126 23.73 26.38 5.06
N SER A 127 23.51 26.07 6.34
CA SER A 127 23.63 24.71 6.86
C SER A 127 22.47 23.83 6.41
N ARG A 128 22.78 22.57 6.09
CA ARG A 128 21.81 21.59 5.60
C ARG A 128 21.22 20.84 6.79
N GLY A 129 19.97 21.13 7.15
CA GLY A 129 19.28 20.49 8.27
C GLY A 129 18.78 19.07 7.94
N LEU A 130 18.38 18.84 6.69
CA LEU A 130 17.82 17.58 6.21
C LEU A 130 18.20 17.33 4.76
N LEU A 131 18.66 16.12 4.45
CA LEU A 131 18.80 15.65 3.07
C LEU A 131 17.63 14.72 2.74
N VAL A 132 17.13 14.81 1.51
CA VAL A 132 15.96 14.08 1.04
C VAL A 132 16.31 13.32 -0.23
N GLU A 133 16.12 12.01 -0.17
CA GLU A 133 16.25 11.09 -1.31
C GLU A 133 14.86 10.57 -1.68
N VAL A 134 14.53 10.63 -2.96
CA VAL A 134 13.22 10.29 -3.52
C VAL A 134 13.33 8.99 -4.29
N ASP A 135 13.00 7.89 -3.61
CA ASP A 135 13.27 6.56 -4.11
C ASP A 135 12.17 5.99 -5.00
N GLY A 136 12.48 5.83 -6.29
CA GLY A 136 11.63 5.19 -7.28
C GLY A 136 11.60 3.65 -7.19
N PRO A 137 10.68 2.97 -7.89
CA PRO A 137 10.56 1.50 -7.86
C PRO A 137 11.82 0.74 -8.29
N HIS A 138 12.67 1.34 -9.12
CA HIS A 138 13.91 0.75 -9.62
C HIS A 138 15.03 0.71 -8.57
N HIS A 139 14.89 1.47 -7.47
CA HIS A 139 15.81 1.44 -6.33
C HIS A 139 15.62 0.20 -5.43
N TYR A 140 14.57 -0.59 -5.66
CA TYR A 140 14.23 -1.73 -4.83
C TYR A 140 14.36 -3.04 -5.60
N VAL A 141 14.86 -4.08 -4.94
CA VAL A 141 14.82 -5.47 -5.39
C VAL A 141 13.85 -6.27 -4.53
N THR A 142 13.21 -7.26 -5.15
CA THR A 142 12.36 -8.21 -4.44
C THR A 142 13.25 -9.33 -3.91
N VAL A 143 13.33 -9.45 -2.59
CA VAL A 143 14.09 -10.50 -1.92
C VAL A 143 13.12 -11.60 -1.52
N LEU A 144 13.34 -12.81 -2.04
CA LEU A 144 12.60 -13.99 -1.62
C LEU A 144 13.12 -14.42 -0.25
N GLY A 145 12.35 -14.14 0.80
CA GLY A 145 12.66 -14.62 2.14
C GLY A 145 12.53 -16.15 2.22
N VAL A 146 13.24 -16.75 3.18
CA VAL A 146 13.18 -18.19 3.49
C VAL A 146 11.75 -18.66 3.81
N SER A 147 10.88 -17.76 4.23
CA SER A 147 9.46 -17.98 4.53
C SER A 147 8.50 -17.78 3.35
N GLY A 148 8.99 -17.50 2.13
CA GLY A 148 8.14 -17.20 0.97
C GLY A 148 7.49 -15.81 0.99
N VAL A 149 7.71 -15.02 2.06
CA VAL A 149 7.35 -13.60 2.12
C VAL A 149 8.40 -12.80 1.36
N SER A 150 7.96 -12.08 0.33
CA SER A 150 8.82 -11.20 -0.44
C SER A 150 9.00 -9.86 0.27
N GLY A 151 10.19 -9.62 0.81
CA GLY A 151 10.59 -8.30 1.31
C GLY A 151 11.13 -7.46 0.16
N ARG A 152 10.92 -6.14 0.19
CA ARG A 152 11.68 -5.22 -0.68
C ARG A 152 12.88 -4.70 0.10
N GLN A 153 14.06 -4.86 -0.48
CA GLN A 153 15.28 -4.25 0.01
C GLN A 153 15.81 -3.29 -1.06
N TYR A 154 16.60 -2.31 -0.66
CA TYR A 154 17.33 -1.50 -1.62
C TYR A 154 18.21 -2.39 -2.49
N ASN A 155 18.27 -2.07 -3.78
CA ASN A 155 19.30 -2.63 -4.63
C ASN A 155 20.68 -2.16 -4.11
N GLY A 156 21.76 -2.87 -4.47
CA GLY A 156 23.08 -2.54 -3.97
C GLY A 156 23.59 -1.14 -4.35
N GLN A 157 23.07 -0.52 -5.42
CA GLN A 157 23.45 0.83 -5.82
C GLN A 157 22.78 1.90 -4.95
N SER A 158 21.50 1.73 -4.64
CA SER A 158 20.74 2.64 -3.77
C SER A 158 21.19 2.52 -2.32
N ALA A 159 21.42 1.29 -1.83
CA ALA A 159 21.99 1.06 -0.51
C ALA A 159 23.34 1.77 -0.34
N LEU A 160 24.25 1.60 -1.31
CA LEU A 160 25.55 2.27 -1.30
C LEU A 160 25.43 3.80 -1.39
N LYS A 161 24.51 4.34 -2.21
CA LYS A 161 24.28 5.80 -2.29
C LYS A 161 23.85 6.36 -0.93
N HIS A 162 22.89 5.73 -0.27
CA HIS A 162 22.39 6.18 1.04
C HIS A 162 23.48 6.13 2.10
N GLU A 163 24.29 5.07 2.09
CA GLU A 163 25.39 4.92 3.02
C GLU A 163 26.45 6.01 2.80
N LEU A 164 26.83 6.28 1.55
CA LEU A 164 27.77 7.35 1.22
C LEU A 164 27.28 8.73 1.66
N ILE A 165 26.01 9.05 1.37
CA ILE A 165 25.40 10.31 1.81
C ILE A 165 25.44 10.41 3.33
N HIS A 166 25.13 9.32 4.03
CA HIS A 166 25.19 9.28 5.48
C HIS A 166 26.61 9.54 6.00
N TRP A 167 27.64 8.86 5.48
CA TRP A 167 29.02 9.07 5.90
C TRP A 167 29.51 10.52 5.65
N GLU A 168 29.14 11.12 4.54
CA GLU A 168 29.51 12.50 4.22
C GLU A 168 28.73 13.52 5.06
N SER A 169 27.48 13.21 5.41
CA SER A 169 26.61 13.99 6.30
C SER A 169 27.19 14.17 7.70
N PHE A 170 27.88 13.15 8.25
CA PHE A 170 28.58 13.25 9.54
C PHE A 170 29.75 14.24 9.51
N GLY A 171 30.36 14.45 8.34
CA GLY A 171 31.40 15.46 8.16
C GLY A 171 30.87 16.89 8.00
N MET A 172 29.59 17.07 7.64
CA MET A 172 29.01 18.36 7.22
C MET A 172 27.90 18.92 8.12
N HIS A 173 27.79 18.49 9.38
CA HIS A 173 26.75 18.93 10.32
C HIS A 173 25.31 18.72 9.81
N VAL A 174 25.07 17.67 9.04
CA VAL A 174 23.73 17.33 8.52
C VAL A 174 22.95 16.52 9.55
N GLY A 175 21.72 16.97 9.86
CA GLY A 175 20.91 16.42 10.94
C GLY A 175 20.32 15.04 10.68
N ARG A 176 19.76 14.78 9.48
CA ARG A 176 19.03 13.53 9.13
C ARG A 176 18.92 13.30 7.61
N LEU A 177 18.84 12.04 7.18
CA LEU A 177 18.45 11.61 5.81
C LEU A 177 16.99 11.12 5.84
N LEU A 178 16.15 11.67 4.97
CA LEU A 178 14.77 11.22 4.76
C LEU A 178 14.68 10.50 3.42
N SER A 179 14.42 9.19 3.43
CA SER A 179 14.02 8.48 2.22
C SER A 179 12.51 8.56 2.04
N CYS A 180 12.09 9.12 0.92
CA CYS A 180 10.71 9.16 0.47
C CYS A 180 10.51 8.09 -0.61
N ALA A 181 10.06 6.90 -0.21
CA ALA A 181 9.67 5.88 -1.18
C ALA A 181 8.41 6.30 -1.95
N VAL A 182 8.31 5.91 -3.24
CA VAL A 182 7.04 5.88 -4.00
C VAL A 182 6.10 4.79 -3.42
N ALA A 183 5.76 4.89 -2.14
CA ALA A 183 4.87 3.97 -1.45
C ALA A 183 3.47 4.01 -2.07
N ASN A 184 3.05 5.16 -2.58
CA ASN A 184 1.72 5.34 -3.17
C ASN A 184 1.55 4.60 -4.51
N GLU A 185 2.55 4.55 -5.37
CA GLU A 185 2.42 3.85 -6.66
C GLU A 185 2.52 2.32 -6.48
N VAL A 186 3.34 1.87 -5.53
CA VAL A 186 3.48 0.45 -5.16
C VAL A 186 2.23 -0.06 -4.45
N ALA A 187 1.72 0.69 -3.46
CA ALA A 187 0.44 0.39 -2.83
C ALA A 187 -0.69 0.41 -3.86
N SER A 188 -0.69 1.39 -4.79
CA SER A 188 -1.68 1.44 -5.87
C SER A 188 -1.60 0.23 -6.81
N ARG A 189 -0.39 -0.24 -7.16
CA ARG A 189 -0.21 -1.44 -7.99
C ARG A 189 -0.62 -2.71 -7.23
N GLN A 190 -0.22 -2.86 -5.97
CA GLN A 190 -0.61 -3.99 -5.12
C GLN A 190 -2.13 -4.04 -4.92
N VAL A 191 -2.79 -2.90 -4.65
CA VAL A 191 -4.26 -2.81 -4.55
C VAL A 191 -4.92 -3.17 -5.89
N LYS A 192 -4.39 -2.70 -7.03
CA LYS A 192 -4.89 -3.08 -8.36
C LYS A 192 -4.76 -4.58 -8.61
N ASP A 193 -3.64 -5.20 -8.24
CA ASP A 193 -3.42 -6.63 -8.40
C ASP A 193 -4.37 -7.46 -7.52
N LEU A 194 -4.58 -7.06 -6.27
CA LEU A 194 -5.54 -7.71 -5.38
C LEU A 194 -6.97 -7.61 -5.92
N ARG A 195 -7.38 -6.44 -6.43
CA ARG A 195 -8.68 -6.28 -7.11
C ARG A 195 -8.81 -7.20 -8.32
N ARG A 196 -7.77 -7.32 -9.13
CA ARG A 196 -7.74 -8.21 -10.31
C ARG A 196 -7.89 -9.67 -9.91
N LEU A 197 -7.18 -10.11 -8.86
CA LEU A 197 -7.27 -11.47 -8.34
C LEU A 197 -8.68 -11.78 -7.80
N LEU A 198 -9.26 -10.89 -7.00
CA LEU A 198 -10.63 -11.03 -6.48
C LEU A 198 -11.68 -11.02 -7.60
N SER A 199 -11.43 -10.28 -8.69
CA SER A 199 -12.32 -10.23 -9.86
C SER A 199 -12.17 -11.41 -10.81
N SER A 200 -11.17 -12.27 -10.61
CA SER A 200 -10.97 -13.45 -11.45
C SER A 200 -12.11 -14.47 -11.32
N GLY A 201 -12.20 -15.42 -12.25
CA GLY A 201 -13.10 -16.57 -12.16
C GLY A 201 -12.54 -17.77 -11.38
N SER A 202 -11.33 -17.65 -10.81
CA SER A 202 -10.62 -18.77 -10.18
C SER A 202 -10.71 -18.69 -8.65
N ARG A 203 -11.16 -19.78 -8.04
CA ARG A 203 -11.20 -19.95 -6.58
C ARG A 203 -9.82 -19.76 -5.93
N ASP A 204 -8.77 -20.32 -6.53
CA ASP A 204 -7.42 -20.26 -5.97
C ASP A 204 -6.89 -18.83 -5.95
N LYS A 205 -7.18 -18.06 -7.00
CA LYS A 205 -6.83 -16.64 -7.07
C LYS A 205 -7.57 -15.81 -6.02
N TRP A 206 -8.83 -16.16 -5.70
CA TRP A 206 -9.56 -15.51 -4.61
C TRP A 206 -8.92 -15.77 -3.25
N LEU A 207 -8.58 -17.03 -2.98
CA LEU A 207 -7.90 -17.42 -1.74
C LEU A 207 -6.55 -16.72 -1.61
N GLN A 208 -5.75 -16.72 -2.68
CA GLN A 208 -4.48 -16.00 -2.73
C GLN A 208 -4.66 -14.52 -2.39
N ALA A 209 -5.67 -13.85 -2.95
CA ALA A 209 -5.95 -12.46 -2.64
C ALA A 209 -6.41 -12.24 -1.20
N CYS A 210 -7.28 -13.12 -0.67
CA CYS A 210 -7.75 -13.02 0.71
C CYS A 210 -6.60 -13.19 1.70
N THR A 211 -5.72 -14.18 1.48
CA THR A 211 -4.53 -14.39 2.32
C THR A 211 -3.59 -13.19 2.23
N ALA A 212 -3.28 -12.71 1.02
CA ALA A 212 -2.41 -11.55 0.85
C ALA A 212 -2.95 -10.29 1.52
N ILE A 213 -4.28 -10.08 1.52
CA ILE A 213 -4.92 -8.98 2.25
C ILE A 213 -4.70 -9.14 3.75
N VAL A 214 -4.93 -10.34 4.30
CA VAL A 214 -4.70 -10.61 5.73
C VAL A 214 -3.23 -10.42 6.11
N ASP A 215 -2.29 -10.84 5.26
CA ASP A 215 -0.86 -10.64 5.49
C ASP A 215 -0.49 -9.15 5.53
N ILE A 216 -1.05 -8.35 4.60
CA ILE A 216 -0.86 -6.89 4.59
C ILE A 216 -1.41 -6.25 5.87
N LEU A 217 -2.57 -6.71 6.34
CA LEU A 217 -3.20 -6.18 7.56
C LEU A 217 -2.42 -6.55 8.82
N ASN A 218 -1.81 -7.74 8.85
CA ASN A 218 -1.02 -8.21 9.98
C ASN A 218 0.43 -7.69 9.98
N THR A 219 0.88 -7.02 8.92
CA THR A 219 2.25 -6.51 8.81
C THR A 219 2.39 -5.15 9.54
N PRO A 220 3.18 -5.06 10.63
CA PRO A 220 3.39 -3.79 11.34
C PRO A 220 4.04 -2.76 10.42
N GLY A 221 3.51 -1.54 10.39
CA GLY A 221 4.06 -0.46 9.56
C GLY A 221 3.77 -0.60 8.06
N SER A 222 2.82 -1.46 7.66
CA SER A 222 2.37 -1.56 6.28
C SER A 222 1.91 -0.18 5.75
N LEU A 223 2.55 0.28 4.67
CA LEU A 223 2.18 1.51 3.96
C LEU A 223 0.93 1.31 3.07
N VAL A 224 0.47 0.07 2.90
CA VAL A 224 -0.69 -0.27 2.07
C VAL A 224 -1.96 -0.13 2.93
N ARG A 225 -2.66 0.99 2.75
CA ARG A 225 -4.01 1.14 3.31
C ARG A 225 -4.97 0.25 2.51
N VAL A 226 -5.35 -0.88 3.09
CA VAL A 226 -6.37 -1.75 2.49
C VAL A 226 -7.71 -1.04 2.61
N GLU A 227 -8.22 -0.58 1.48
CA GLU A 227 -9.51 0.10 1.42
C GLU A 227 -10.64 -0.79 1.91
N PHE A 228 -11.64 -0.18 2.52
CA PHE A 228 -12.86 -0.84 2.96
C PHE A 228 -13.54 -1.64 1.83
N THR A 229 -13.48 -1.11 0.61
CA THR A 229 -14.04 -1.72 -0.59
C THR A 229 -13.38 -3.04 -0.95
N LEU A 230 -12.07 -3.14 -0.70
CA LEU A 230 -11.25 -4.31 -0.96
C LEU A 230 -11.47 -5.36 0.13
N LEU A 231 -11.61 -4.95 1.40
CA LEU A 231 -11.99 -5.82 2.52
C LEU A 231 -13.36 -6.45 2.28
N ALA A 232 -14.36 -5.66 1.88
CA ALA A 232 -15.69 -6.16 1.56
C ALA A 232 -15.64 -7.19 0.41
N ALA A 233 -14.91 -6.89 -0.67
CA ALA A 233 -14.72 -7.82 -1.79
C ALA A 233 -14.06 -9.14 -1.35
N ALA A 234 -13.04 -9.08 -0.49
CA ALA A 234 -12.36 -10.25 0.05
C ALA A 234 -13.29 -11.10 0.93
N LEU A 235 -14.05 -10.47 1.84
CA LEU A 235 -15.05 -11.14 2.67
C LEU A 235 -16.07 -11.91 1.83
N ILE A 236 -16.64 -11.26 0.81
CA ILE A 236 -17.60 -11.88 -0.10
C ILE A 236 -17.00 -13.09 -0.82
N LYS A 237 -15.75 -12.97 -1.28
CA LYS A 237 -15.07 -14.04 -2.00
C LYS A 237 -14.72 -15.20 -1.09
N CYS A 238 -14.27 -14.93 0.14
CA CYS A 238 -14.01 -15.94 1.16
C CYS A 238 -15.26 -16.83 1.39
N VAL A 239 -16.44 -16.23 1.40
CA VAL A 239 -17.73 -16.93 1.56
C VAL A 239 -18.12 -17.81 0.37
N LYS A 240 -17.61 -17.51 -0.83
CA LYS A 240 -17.82 -18.36 -2.03
C LYS A 240 -16.94 -19.61 -2.04
N VAL A 241 -16.18 -19.84 -0.97
CA VAL A 241 -15.26 -20.98 -0.82
C VAL A 241 -15.65 -21.90 0.35
N PRO A 242 -16.90 -22.42 0.41
CA PRO A 242 -17.51 -23.04 1.59
C PRO A 242 -16.86 -24.35 2.08
N LYS A 243 -15.81 -24.84 1.42
CA LYS A 243 -15.12 -26.10 1.74
C LYS A 243 -13.61 -25.93 1.92
N ASP A 244 -13.09 -24.69 1.97
CA ASP A 244 -11.68 -24.47 2.26
C ASP A 244 -11.47 -24.44 3.79
N PRO A 245 -10.52 -25.21 4.34
CA PRO A 245 -10.26 -25.21 5.78
C PRO A 245 -9.82 -23.85 6.32
N ARG A 246 -9.28 -22.96 5.46
CA ARG A 246 -8.84 -21.61 5.83
C ARG A 246 -9.96 -20.57 5.81
N GLN A 247 -11.17 -20.95 5.38
CA GLN A 247 -12.28 -20.00 5.21
C GLN A 247 -12.60 -19.27 6.52
N LEU A 248 -12.74 -20.01 7.63
CA LEU A 248 -13.16 -19.42 8.90
C LEU A 248 -12.10 -18.47 9.47
N SER A 249 -10.81 -18.83 9.37
CA SER A 249 -9.70 -17.97 9.80
C SER A 249 -9.61 -16.69 8.98
N LEU A 250 -9.75 -16.79 7.65
CA LEU A 250 -9.75 -15.63 6.76
C LEU A 250 -10.96 -14.73 7.04
N LEU A 251 -12.15 -15.31 7.18
CA LEU A 251 -13.37 -14.57 7.51
C LEU A 251 -13.24 -13.82 8.83
N THR A 252 -12.65 -14.45 9.85
CA THR A 252 -12.42 -13.85 11.17
C THR A 252 -11.45 -12.67 11.09
N ALA A 253 -10.29 -12.87 10.46
CA ALA A 253 -9.28 -11.82 10.34
C ALA A 253 -9.79 -10.61 9.52
N LEU A 254 -10.42 -10.86 8.37
CA LEU A 254 -10.99 -9.81 7.54
C LEU A 254 -12.11 -9.05 8.26
N SER A 255 -12.93 -9.75 9.06
CA SER A 255 -14.01 -9.11 9.81
C SER A 255 -13.48 -8.24 10.95
N GLU A 256 -12.45 -8.70 11.66
CA GLU A 256 -11.80 -7.94 12.73
C GLU A 256 -11.19 -6.64 12.18
N SER A 257 -10.46 -6.71 11.07
CA SER A 257 -9.87 -5.50 10.47
C SER A 257 -10.93 -4.54 9.94
N MET A 258 -12.03 -5.03 9.37
CA MET A 258 -13.14 -4.18 8.91
C MET A 258 -13.87 -3.54 10.10
N ALA A 259 -14.02 -4.25 11.22
CA ALA A 259 -14.59 -3.72 12.46
C ALA A 259 -13.74 -2.60 13.07
N GLN A 260 -12.42 -2.82 13.18
CA GLN A 260 -11.48 -1.79 13.65
C GLN A 260 -11.57 -0.50 12.83
N ARG A 261 -11.64 -0.61 11.50
CA ARG A 261 -11.77 0.54 10.60
C ARG A 261 -13.08 1.33 10.79
N LEU A 262 -14.17 0.65 11.14
CA LEU A 262 -15.45 1.32 11.42
C LEU A 262 -15.39 2.08 12.75
N GLU A 263 -14.72 1.52 13.77
CA GLU A 263 -14.61 2.13 15.10
C GLU A 263 -13.61 3.31 15.13
N GLU A 264 -12.51 3.23 14.38
CA GLU A 264 -11.50 4.29 14.28
C GLU A 264 -12.04 5.59 13.67
N GLY A 265 -13.27 5.59 13.15
CA GLY A 265 -13.96 6.81 12.77
C GLY A 265 -13.27 7.57 11.65
N ASP A 266 -12.57 6.86 10.74
CA ASP A 266 -12.05 7.39 9.47
C ASP A 266 -13.25 7.89 8.61
N SER A 267 -13.74 9.08 8.96
CA SER A 267 -15.04 9.63 8.56
C SER A 267 -15.14 9.97 7.07
N THR A 268 -14.01 9.95 6.36
CA THR A 268 -13.93 10.13 4.91
C THR A 268 -14.36 8.88 4.12
N ASP A 269 -14.46 7.71 4.76
CA ASP A 269 -14.82 6.43 4.09
C ASP A 269 -16.24 5.93 4.43
N VAL A 270 -16.99 6.55 5.33
CA VAL A 270 -18.37 6.09 5.68
C VAL A 270 -19.37 6.37 4.54
N SER A 271 -19.14 7.41 3.74
CA SER A 271 -19.88 7.69 2.49
C SER A 271 -19.69 6.61 1.41
N VAL A 272 -18.75 5.68 1.62
CA VAL A 272 -18.37 4.61 0.69
C VAL A 272 -19.21 3.34 0.90
N LEU A 273 -20.02 3.29 1.98
CA LEU A 273 -20.96 2.21 2.29
C LEU A 273 -22.24 2.31 1.45
N SER A 274 -22.11 2.04 0.14
CA SER A 274 -23.29 1.93 -0.71
C SER A 274 -24.21 0.78 -0.25
N PRO A 275 -25.53 0.87 -0.50
CA PRO A 275 -26.49 -0.19 -0.15
C PRO A 275 -26.06 -1.57 -0.68
N LYS A 276 -25.42 -1.60 -1.86
CA LYS A 276 -24.81 -2.80 -2.45
C LYS A 276 -23.76 -3.43 -1.54
N ARG A 277 -22.82 -2.64 -1.04
CA ARG A 277 -21.69 -3.14 -0.22
C ARG A 277 -22.16 -3.63 1.13
N ILE A 278 -23.10 -2.93 1.76
CA ILE A 278 -23.68 -3.37 3.03
C ILE A 278 -24.42 -4.70 2.83
N GLY A 279 -25.26 -4.82 1.81
CA GLY A 279 -25.96 -6.08 1.51
C GLY A 279 -24.99 -7.24 1.27
N GLU A 280 -23.90 -7.01 0.54
CA GLU A 280 -22.87 -8.03 0.32
C GLU A 280 -22.07 -8.38 1.59
N ALA A 281 -21.79 -7.42 2.47
CA ALA A 281 -21.18 -7.67 3.77
C ALA A 281 -22.10 -8.51 4.67
N MET A 282 -23.40 -8.22 4.70
CA MET A 282 -24.39 -9.02 5.43
C MET A 282 -24.44 -10.46 4.93
N ARG A 283 -24.34 -10.69 3.62
CA ARG A 283 -24.18 -12.04 3.06
C ARG A 283 -22.92 -12.72 3.57
N ALA A 284 -21.80 -12.01 3.70
CA ALA A 284 -20.58 -12.61 4.23
C ALA A 284 -20.74 -13.03 5.69
N ILE A 285 -21.33 -12.16 6.52
CA ILE A 285 -21.60 -12.43 7.93
C ILE A 285 -22.55 -13.62 8.09
N GLY A 286 -23.65 -13.66 7.32
CA GLY A 286 -24.62 -14.76 7.40
C GLY A 286 -24.03 -16.13 7.06
N ALA A 287 -22.94 -16.18 6.27
CA ALA A 287 -22.28 -17.43 5.93
C ALA A 287 -21.35 -17.99 7.02
N ALA A 288 -21.04 -17.18 8.05
CA ALA A 288 -20.37 -17.69 9.25
C ALA A 288 -21.24 -18.71 10.02
N GLY A 289 -22.55 -18.76 9.73
CA GLY A 289 -23.49 -19.69 10.36
C GLY A 289 -23.98 -19.22 11.73
N ARG A 290 -24.79 -20.05 12.40
CA ARG A 290 -25.54 -19.67 13.62
C ARG A 290 -24.69 -19.21 14.79
N SER A 291 -23.42 -19.61 14.84
CA SER A 291 -22.48 -19.27 15.91
C SER A 291 -21.25 -18.61 15.29
N PRO A 292 -21.37 -17.36 14.82
CA PRO A 292 -20.27 -16.67 14.17
C PRO A 292 -19.13 -16.40 15.17
N PRO A 293 -17.86 -16.38 14.73
CA PRO A 293 -16.74 -15.91 15.55
C PRO A 293 -16.97 -14.51 16.10
N THR A 294 -16.38 -14.18 17.26
CA THR A 294 -16.56 -12.89 17.94
C THR A 294 -16.31 -11.68 17.04
N ALA A 295 -15.25 -11.72 16.22
CA ALA A 295 -14.94 -10.65 15.26
C ALA A 295 -16.06 -10.43 14.22
N VAL A 296 -16.68 -11.52 13.76
CA VAL A 296 -17.80 -11.47 12.80
C VAL A 296 -19.06 -10.91 13.47
N ALA A 297 -19.33 -11.30 14.72
CA ALA A 297 -20.43 -10.75 15.51
C ALA A 297 -20.24 -9.25 15.80
N ARG A 298 -19.01 -8.82 16.10
CA ARG A 298 -18.66 -7.41 16.31
C ARG A 298 -18.86 -6.58 15.03
N LEU A 299 -18.36 -7.05 13.89
CA LEU A 299 -18.59 -6.38 12.61
C LEU A 299 -20.08 -6.22 12.28
N ARG A 300 -20.88 -7.27 12.55
CA ARG A 300 -22.35 -7.22 12.39
C ARG A 300 -22.95 -6.08 13.21
N ASP A 301 -22.58 -5.98 14.48
CA ASP A 301 -23.17 -4.98 15.39
C ASP A 301 -22.76 -3.55 14.99
N LEU A 302 -21.52 -3.37 14.54
CA LEU A 302 -21.03 -2.09 14.00
C LEU A 302 -21.70 -1.70 12.68
N LEU A 303 -22.04 -2.65 11.81
CA LEU A 303 -22.72 -2.38 10.54
C LEU A 303 -24.21 -2.08 10.70
N ARG A 304 -24.82 -2.44 11.84
CA ARG A 304 -26.26 -2.34 12.05
C ARG A 304 -26.82 -0.92 11.86
N PRO A 305 -26.21 0.16 12.39
CA PRO A 305 -26.71 1.52 12.17
C PRO A 305 -26.66 1.93 10.69
N HIS A 306 -25.60 1.53 9.98
CA HIS A 306 -25.45 1.81 8.54
C HIS A 306 -26.44 1.00 7.70
N LEU A 307 -26.72 -0.23 8.11
CA LEU A 307 -27.75 -1.07 7.50
C LEU A 307 -29.12 -0.39 7.59
N LEU A 308 -29.52 0.04 8.78
CA LEU A 308 -30.80 0.74 8.99
C LEU A 308 -30.93 1.99 8.11
N ALA A 309 -29.86 2.77 7.97
CA ALA A 309 -29.86 3.97 7.13
C ALA A 309 -30.00 3.67 5.63
N THR A 310 -29.58 2.48 5.17
CA THR A 310 -29.48 2.15 3.74
C THR A 310 -30.53 1.18 3.23
N ILE A 311 -31.24 0.45 4.10
CA ILE A 311 -32.34 -0.44 3.70
C ILE A 311 -33.34 0.24 2.74
N PRO A 312 -33.80 1.49 2.98
CA PRO A 312 -34.75 2.16 2.08
C PRO A 312 -34.24 2.28 0.64
N ASP A 313 -32.92 2.28 0.46
CA ASP A 313 -32.26 2.44 -0.84
C ASP A 313 -31.85 1.10 -1.49
N MET A 314 -32.01 -0.03 -0.80
CA MET A 314 -31.56 -1.35 -1.27
C MET A 314 -32.47 -1.98 -2.33
N GLY A 315 -31.87 -2.57 -3.37
CA GLY A 315 -32.57 -3.38 -4.36
C GLY A 315 -32.91 -4.80 -3.85
N PRO A 316 -33.70 -5.59 -4.61
CA PRO A 316 -34.18 -6.91 -4.20
C PRO A 316 -33.07 -7.85 -3.72
N LEU A 317 -31.94 -7.89 -4.44
CA LEU A 317 -30.82 -8.77 -4.12
C LEU A 317 -30.12 -8.38 -2.80
N GLN A 318 -29.96 -7.09 -2.53
CA GLN A 318 -29.35 -6.61 -1.29
C GLN A 318 -30.26 -6.90 -0.11
N LEU A 319 -31.55 -6.60 -0.27
CA LEU A 319 -32.61 -6.92 0.68
C LEU A 319 -32.60 -8.43 1.00
N ARG A 320 -32.46 -9.30 -0.01
CA ARG A 320 -32.37 -10.76 0.19
C ARG A 320 -31.20 -11.14 1.07
N HIS A 321 -30.02 -10.55 0.85
CA HIS A 321 -28.84 -10.84 1.66
C HIS A 321 -29.04 -10.46 3.14
N VAL A 322 -29.70 -9.32 3.40
CA VAL A 322 -30.04 -8.87 4.76
C VAL A 322 -30.98 -9.87 5.43
N ALA A 323 -32.10 -10.20 4.78
CA ALA A 323 -33.08 -11.15 5.31
C ALA A 323 -32.46 -12.53 5.56
N TRP A 324 -31.64 -13.01 4.64
CA TRP A 324 -30.92 -14.26 4.77
C TRP A 324 -29.96 -14.26 5.96
N ALA A 325 -29.19 -13.19 6.15
CA ALA A 325 -28.24 -13.06 7.25
C ALA A 325 -28.94 -13.03 8.61
N ILE A 326 -29.99 -12.21 8.75
CA ILE A 326 -30.81 -12.11 9.97
C ILE A 326 -31.34 -13.49 10.37
N ASN A 327 -31.91 -14.22 9.40
CA ASN A 327 -32.45 -15.54 9.66
C ASN A 327 -31.35 -16.58 9.99
N LYS A 328 -30.29 -16.65 9.19
CA LYS A 328 -29.19 -17.61 9.39
C LYS A 328 -28.53 -17.45 10.75
N LEU A 329 -28.41 -16.22 11.23
CA LEU A 329 -27.81 -15.87 12.52
C LEU A 329 -28.83 -15.85 13.65
N SER A 330 -30.12 -16.05 13.36
CA SER A 330 -31.22 -15.98 14.34
C SER A 330 -31.22 -14.67 15.13
N LEU A 331 -31.02 -13.54 14.44
CA LEU A 331 -30.97 -12.22 15.07
C LEU A 331 -32.38 -11.72 15.38
N PRO A 332 -32.63 -11.11 16.56
CA PRO A 332 -33.92 -10.55 16.93
C PRO A 332 -34.14 -9.15 16.30
N TRP A 333 -33.75 -8.98 15.05
CA TRP A 333 -33.73 -7.70 14.32
C TRP A 333 -35.05 -7.46 13.57
N HIS A 334 -36.12 -7.29 14.36
CA HIS A 334 -37.49 -7.13 13.87
C HIS A 334 -37.66 -5.86 13.02
N SER A 335 -37.14 -4.74 13.50
CA SER A 335 -37.18 -3.44 12.82
C SER A 335 -36.56 -3.47 11.42
N GLU A 336 -35.45 -4.19 11.25
CA GLU A 336 -34.71 -4.29 10.01
C GLU A 336 -35.50 -5.08 8.95
N ILE A 337 -36.14 -6.17 9.38
CA ILE A 337 -37.01 -6.97 8.49
C ILE A 337 -38.27 -6.19 8.13
N ASP A 338 -38.92 -5.51 9.07
CA ASP A 338 -40.10 -4.69 8.78
C ASP A 338 -39.77 -3.56 7.79
N MET A 339 -38.63 -2.91 7.96
CA MET A 339 -38.15 -1.88 7.02
C MET A 339 -37.85 -2.47 5.65
N ALA A 340 -37.25 -3.67 5.59
CA ALA A 340 -36.97 -4.36 4.33
C ALA A 340 -38.26 -4.79 3.60
N ILE A 341 -39.27 -5.25 4.34
CA ILE A 341 -40.61 -5.55 3.81
C ILE A 341 -41.26 -4.30 3.23
N ASN A 342 -41.29 -3.20 3.99
CA ASN A 342 -41.90 -1.95 3.52
C ASN A 342 -41.18 -1.42 2.29
N THR A 343 -39.84 -1.47 2.27
CA THR A 343 -39.05 -1.11 1.07
C THR A 343 -39.41 -1.99 -0.13
N MET A 344 -39.59 -3.29 0.09
CA MET A 344 -39.98 -4.23 -0.96
C MET A 344 -41.37 -3.93 -1.51
N LEU A 345 -42.34 -3.66 -0.64
CA LEU A 345 -43.73 -3.38 -1.03
C LEU A 345 -43.91 -2.00 -1.67
N ASP A 346 -43.34 -0.97 -1.05
CA ASP A 346 -43.66 0.43 -1.38
C ASP A 346 -42.78 0.98 -2.51
N ARG A 347 -41.55 0.47 -2.66
CA ARG A 347 -40.56 1.03 -3.61
C ARG A 347 -40.18 0.05 -4.71
N VAL A 348 -39.81 -1.17 -4.34
CA VAL A 348 -39.29 -2.17 -5.29
C VAL A 348 -40.44 -2.79 -6.08
N GLY A 349 -41.55 -3.10 -5.41
CA GLY A 349 -42.70 -3.83 -5.95
C GLY A 349 -42.41 -5.33 -6.07
N LEU A 350 -43.33 -6.18 -5.61
CA LEU A 350 -43.15 -7.63 -5.60
C LEU A 350 -42.90 -8.23 -6.98
N ALA A 351 -43.57 -7.71 -8.02
CA ALA A 351 -43.40 -8.17 -9.40
C ALA A 351 -41.96 -8.03 -9.94
N SER A 352 -41.11 -7.21 -9.31
CA SER A 352 -39.69 -7.05 -9.69
C SER A 352 -38.74 -7.91 -8.86
N VAL A 353 -39.26 -8.67 -7.89
CA VAL A 353 -38.50 -9.53 -6.98
C VAL A 353 -38.50 -10.95 -7.55
N GLY A 354 -37.33 -11.54 -7.73
CA GLY A 354 -37.23 -12.94 -8.15
C GLY A 354 -37.80 -13.90 -7.10
N SER A 355 -38.30 -15.05 -7.55
CA SER A 355 -38.94 -16.05 -6.67
C SER A 355 -38.00 -16.54 -5.55
N ASP A 356 -36.69 -16.61 -5.83
CA ASP A 356 -35.66 -16.97 -4.86
C ASP A 356 -35.48 -15.90 -3.76
N GLU A 357 -35.46 -14.63 -4.15
CA GLU A 357 -35.42 -13.49 -3.23
C GLU A 357 -36.67 -13.51 -2.36
N LEU A 358 -37.85 -13.67 -2.98
CA LEU A 358 -39.13 -13.66 -2.29
C LEU A 358 -39.26 -14.82 -1.30
N ALA A 359 -38.89 -16.04 -1.69
CA ALA A 359 -38.89 -17.20 -0.81
C ALA A 359 -37.95 -17.01 0.40
N THR A 360 -36.79 -16.39 0.19
CA THR A 360 -35.85 -16.06 1.28
C THR A 360 -36.47 -15.07 2.27
N PHE A 361 -37.21 -14.09 1.77
CA PHE A 361 -37.93 -13.11 2.60
C PHE A 361 -39.05 -13.76 3.41
N VAL A 362 -39.94 -14.52 2.76
CA VAL A 362 -41.02 -15.24 3.43
C VAL A 362 -40.47 -16.14 4.53
N TRP A 363 -39.37 -16.84 4.26
CA TRP A 363 -38.69 -17.67 5.24
C TRP A 363 -38.14 -16.85 6.43
N ALA A 364 -37.51 -15.70 6.18
CA ALA A 364 -37.02 -14.82 7.24
C ALA A 364 -38.15 -14.26 8.11
N VAL A 365 -39.21 -13.75 7.49
CA VAL A 365 -40.38 -13.18 8.18
C VAL A 365 -41.07 -14.24 9.05
N SER A 366 -41.31 -15.44 8.49
CA SER A 366 -41.90 -16.56 9.21
C SER A 366 -41.09 -16.96 10.44
N ARG A 367 -39.75 -17.03 10.33
CA ARG A 367 -38.91 -17.46 11.46
C ARG A 367 -38.83 -16.45 12.59
N MET A 368 -39.01 -15.17 12.32
CA MET A 368 -39.03 -14.15 13.38
C MET A 368 -40.40 -14.03 14.06
N GLY A 369 -41.39 -14.83 13.66
CA GLY A 369 -42.76 -14.72 14.18
C GLY A 369 -43.44 -13.40 13.78
N GLY A 370 -42.86 -12.66 12.82
CA GLY A 370 -43.45 -11.44 12.30
C GLY A 370 -44.61 -11.79 11.37
N CYS A 371 -45.80 -11.24 11.63
CA CYS A 371 -46.94 -11.36 10.74
C CYS A 371 -47.26 -9.98 10.15
N ASN A 372 -46.57 -9.62 9.07
CA ASN A 372 -46.97 -8.45 8.28
C ASN A 372 -48.09 -8.87 7.32
N GLY A 373 -49.34 -8.64 7.71
CA GLY A 373 -50.52 -9.05 6.94
C GLY A 373 -50.53 -8.48 5.52
N ARG A 374 -50.09 -7.22 5.34
CA ARG A 374 -49.98 -6.58 4.02
C ARG A 374 -48.98 -7.31 3.13
N PHE A 375 -47.82 -7.69 3.68
CA PHE A 375 -46.82 -8.48 2.96
C PHE A 375 -47.34 -9.87 2.62
N ALA A 376 -47.92 -10.58 3.59
CA ALA A 376 -48.46 -11.92 3.38
C ALA A 376 -49.55 -11.95 2.29
N SER A 377 -50.49 -11.00 2.31
CA SER A 377 -51.51 -10.86 1.27
C SER A 377 -50.89 -10.55 -0.09
N ALA A 378 -49.89 -9.67 -0.15
CA ALA A 378 -49.26 -9.28 -1.40
C ALA A 378 -48.45 -10.44 -2.01
N VAL A 379 -47.73 -11.22 -1.18
CA VAL A 379 -47.04 -12.44 -1.62
C VAL A 379 -48.03 -13.49 -2.11
N ALA A 380 -49.15 -13.71 -1.41
CA ALA A 380 -50.15 -14.69 -1.79
C ALA A 380 -50.89 -14.37 -3.10
N VAL A 381 -50.89 -13.11 -3.54
CA VAL A 381 -51.47 -12.69 -4.83
C VAL A 381 -50.47 -12.86 -5.98
N ASP A 382 -49.18 -12.67 -5.70
CA ASP A 382 -48.10 -12.79 -6.69
C ASP A 382 -47.71 -14.26 -6.97
N TRP A 383 -47.82 -15.12 -5.96
CA TRP A 383 -47.47 -16.53 -6.00
C TRP A 383 -48.61 -17.41 -6.50
#